data_AF-G5JAP5-F1
#
_entry.id   AF-G5JAP5-F1
#
_cell.length_a   1.000
_cell.length_b   1.000
_cell.length_c   1.000
_cell.angle_alpha   90.00
_cell.angle_beta   90.00
_cell.angle_gamma   90.00
#
_symmetry.space_group_name_H-M   'P 1'
#
loop_
_entity.id
_entity.type
_entity.pdbx_description
1 polymer ?
#
loop_
_entity_poly.entity_id
_entity_poly.type
_entity_poly.pdbx_seq_one_letter_code
_entity_poly.pdbx_strand_id
1 'polypeptide(L)' 'MSDLNRGIMKFEGADKPVLVAVSAFLVLGAITALIIWALKTAYVVG' A
#
# COMPACT_ATOMS: atom_id res chain seq x y z
N MET A 1 -11.90 -8.11 -10.96
CA MET A 1 -11.55 -8.55 -9.59
C MET A 1 -12.72 -9.31 -8.95
N SER A 2 -13.46 -10.12 -9.71
CA SER A 2 -14.67 -10.78 -9.21
C SER A 2 -14.39 -11.96 -8.26
N ASP A 3 -13.24 -12.62 -8.42
CA ASP A 3 -12.88 -13.80 -7.62
C ASP A 3 -12.53 -13.46 -6.16
N LEU A 4 -11.92 -12.29 -5.93
CA LEU A 4 -11.58 -11.79 -4.59
C LEU A 4 -12.82 -11.39 -3.77
N ASN A 5 -13.94 -11.04 -4.43
CA ASN A 5 -15.21 -10.71 -3.78
C ASN A 5 -16.03 -11.95 -3.40
N ARG A 6 -15.40 -12.92 -2.75
CA ARG A 6 -16.04 -14.17 -2.32
C ARG A 6 -15.72 -14.47 -0.86
N GLY A 7 -16.65 -15.16 -0.20
CA GLY A 7 -16.47 -15.61 1.18
C GLY A 7 -16.21 -14.45 2.14
N ILE A 8 -15.23 -14.60 3.02
CA ILE A 8 -14.88 -13.62 4.05
C ILE A 8 -14.17 -12.37 3.52
N MET A 9 -13.66 -12.39 2.28
CA MET A 9 -12.94 -11.27 1.66
C MET A 9 -13.87 -10.35 0.84
N LYS A 10 -15.19 -10.56 0.94
CA LYS A 10 -16.19 -9.76 0.22
C LYS A 10 -16.43 -8.44 0.96
N PHE A 11 -15.64 -7.43 0.62
CA PHE A 11 -15.77 -6.09 1.15
C PHE A 11 -16.47 -5.19 0.12
N GLU A 12 -17.57 -4.55 0.53
CA GLU A 12 -18.35 -3.72 -0.38
C GLU A 12 -17.54 -2.50 -0.85
N GLY A 13 -17.37 -2.38 -2.17
CA GLY A 13 -16.66 -1.26 -2.77
C GLY A 13 -15.14 -1.27 -2.62
N ALA A 14 -14.54 -2.32 -2.07
CA ALA A 14 -13.08 -2.45 -1.94
C ALA A 14 -12.35 -2.39 -3.30
N ASP A 15 -13.00 -2.92 -4.35
CA ASP A 15 -12.43 -2.96 -5.71
C ASP A 15 -12.69 -1.68 -6.53
N LYS A 16 -13.24 -0.62 -5.92
CA LYS A 16 -13.41 0.66 -6.63
C LYS A 16 -12.04 1.19 -7.03
N PRO A 17 -11.81 1.55 -8.31
CA PRO A 17 -10.49 1.98 -8.78
C PRO A 17 -9.88 3.12 -7.96
N VAL A 18 -10.72 4.07 -7.52
CA VAL A 18 -10.30 5.20 -6.67
C VAL A 18 -9.78 4.71 -5.32
N LEU A 19 -10.46 3.73 -4.71
CA LEU A 19 -10.08 3.22 -3.39
C LEU A 19 -8.77 2.41 -3.47
N VAL A 20 -8.62 1.62 -4.53
CA VAL A 20 -7.37 0.89 -4.83
C VAL A 20 -6.21 1.86 -5.06
N ALA A 21 -6.43 2.98 -5.77
CA ALA A 21 -5.39 3.98 -5.97
C ALA A 21 -4.94 4.62 -4.64
N VAL A 22 -5.89 5.01 -3.78
CA VAL A 22 -5.59 5.61 -2.47
C VAL A 22 -4.84 4.62 -1.57
N SER A 23 -5.27 3.36 -1.51
CA SER A 23 -4.58 2.34 -0.71
C SER A 23 -3.18 2.03 -1.25
N ALA A 24 -3.01 1.98 -2.57
CA ALA A 24 -1.71 1.81 -3.20
C ALA A 24 -0.75 2.96 -2.85
N PHE A 25 -1.22 4.22 -2.91
CA PHE A 25 -0.40 5.37 -2.50
C PHE A 25 0.03 5.27 -1.04
N LEU A 26 -0.86 4.84 -0.15
CA LEU A 26 -0.55 4.70 1.27
C LEU A 26 0.50 3.59 1.52
N VAL A 27 0.32 2.42 0.91
CA VAL A 27 1.24 1.29 1.05
C VAL A 27 2.61 1.61 0.43
N LEU A 28 2.64 2.10 -0.80
CA LEU A 28 3.90 2.45 -1.49
C LEU A 28 4.59 3.62 -0.80
N GLY A 29 3.85 4.64 -0.38
CA GLY A 29 4.40 5.77 0.36
C GLY A 29 5.03 5.34 1.69
N ALA A 30 4.39 4.43 2.43
CA ALA A 30 4.95 3.87 3.65
C ALA A 30 6.26 3.10 3.38
N ILE A 31 6.27 2.26 2.33
CA ILE A 31 7.48 1.52 1.93
C ILE A 31 8.61 2.50 1.56
N THR A 32 8.34 3.51 0.74
CA THR A 32 9.34 4.52 0.37
C THR A 32 9.87 5.28 1.58
N ALA A 33 8.98 5.68 2.50
CA ALA A 33 9.38 6.36 3.74
C ALA A 33 10.31 5.48 4.59
N LEU A 34 9.98 4.19 4.73
CA LEU A 34 10.81 3.23 5.46
C LEU A 34 12.17 3.02 4.79
N ILE A 35 12.22 2.94 3.46
CA ILE A 35 13.49 2.84 2.73
C ILE A 35 14.35 4.08 2.98
N ILE A 36 13.79 5.28 2.82
CA ILE A 36 14.53 6.53 3.05
C ILE A 36 15.02 6.61 4.50
N TRP A 37 14.19 6.21 5.45
CA TRP A 37 14.55 6.18 6.86
C TRP A 37 15.68 5.18 7.13
N ALA A 38 15.60 3.96 6.58
CA ALA A 38 16.66 2.96 6.70
C ALA A 38 17.97 3.45 6.10
N LEU A 39 17.93 4.09 4.93
CA LEU A 39 19.12 4.68 4.30
C LEU A 39 19.75 5.78 5.15
N LYS A 40 18.95 6.61 5.83
CA LYS A 40 19.45 7.69 6.70
C LYS A 40 19.96 7.21 8.05
N THR A 41 19.38 6.15 8.59
CA THR A 41 19.68 5.67 9.95
C THR A 41 20.75 4.59 9.98
N ALA A 42 20.73 3.66 9.03
CA ALA A 42 21.68 2.54 8.99
C ALA A 42 22.93 2.86 8.16
N TYR A 43 22.85 3.81 7.23
CA TYR A 43 23.95 4.19 6.35
C TYR A 43 24.18 5.70 6.42
N VAL A 44 25.43 6.13 6.25
CA VAL A 44 25.75 7.56 6.08
C VAL A 44 25.45 7.92 4.62
N VAL A 45 24.17 8.03 4.29
CA VAL A 45 23.72 8.64 3.04
C VAL A 45 23.43 10.11 3.36
N GLY A 46 24.49 10.90 3.38
CA GLY A 46 24.52 12.32 3.70
C GLY A 46 25.88 12.89 3.35
#